data_AF-A0A920MA84-F1
#
_entry.id   AF-A0A920MA84-F1
#
_cell.length_a   1.000
_cell.length_b   1.000
_cell.length_c   1.000
_cell.angle_alpha   90.00
_cell.angle_beta   90.00
_cell.angle_gamma   90.00
#
_symmetry.space_group_name_H-M   'P 1'
#
loop_
_entity.id
_entity.type
_entity.pdbx_description
1 polymer ?
#
loop_
_entity_poly.entity_id
_entity_poly.type
_entity_poly.pdbx_seq_one_letter_code
_entity_poly.pdbx_strand_id
1 'polypeptide(L)'
;MPTGTKWANNISLLALHASCFRLYQKLVKEIGAEDLIVESPVIHLYKKEEDFKGALSIWKILKDKGIDYEELDETLVRENEPNLSSDYQFGGTLPELGIQFQSLPPGGKNVRTFSE
;
A
#
# COMPACT_ATOMS: atom_id res chain seq x y z
N MET A 1 -19.22 -9.02 22.90
CA MET A 1 -18.29 -7.90 23.14
C MET A 1 -16.87 -8.41 22.91
N PRO A 2 -16.11 -7.96 21.91
CA PRO A 2 -14.73 -8.41 21.75
C PRO A 2 -13.84 -7.71 22.79
N THR A 3 -13.04 -8.52 23.49
CA THR A 3 -12.18 -8.20 24.63
C THR A 3 -11.00 -7.29 24.27
N GLY A 4 -10.55 -6.48 25.24
CA GLY A 4 -9.56 -5.40 25.10
C GLY A 4 -8.20 -5.76 24.49
N THR A 5 -7.85 -7.04 24.41
CA THR A 5 -6.57 -7.52 23.84
C THR A 5 -6.50 -7.36 22.32
N LYS A 6 -7.63 -7.53 21.60
CA LYS A 6 -7.65 -7.44 20.13
C LYS A 6 -7.40 -6.01 19.63
N TRP A 7 -7.84 -5.02 20.39
CA TRP A 7 -7.64 -3.59 20.09
C TRP A 7 -6.20 -3.14 20.36
N ALA A 8 -5.59 -3.60 21.46
CA ALA A 8 -4.21 -3.29 21.81
C ALA A 8 -3.21 -3.78 20.74
N ASN A 9 -3.39 -4.99 20.22
CA ASN A 9 -2.47 -5.56 19.22
C ASN A 9 -2.43 -4.77 17.91
N ASN A 10 -3.57 -4.26 17.45
CA ASN A 10 -3.62 -3.51 16.19
C ASN A 10 -2.98 -2.11 16.33
N ILE A 11 -3.04 -1.48 17.52
CA ILE A 11 -2.34 -0.20 17.77
C ILE A 11 -0.82 -0.39 17.77
N SER A 12 -0.32 -1.42 18.45
CA SER A 12 1.11 -1.72 18.48
C SER A 12 1.66 -2.04 17.09
N LEU A 13 0.91 -2.78 16.28
CA LEU A 13 1.31 -3.10 14.91
C LEU A 13 1.37 -1.85 14.03
N LEU A 14 0.39 -0.94 14.14
CA LEU A 14 0.41 0.31 13.40
C LEU A 14 1.62 1.19 13.80
N ALA A 15 1.90 1.31 15.09
CA ALA A 15 3.04 2.06 15.59
C ALA A 15 4.39 1.47 15.13
N LEU A 16 4.48 0.14 15.03
CA LEU A 16 5.64 -0.55 14.47
C LEU A 16 5.82 -0.20 12.99
N HIS A 17 4.77 -0.32 12.17
CA HIS A 17 4.82 0.01 10.74
C HIS A 17 5.24 1.47 10.50
N ALA A 18 4.67 2.43 11.24
CA ALA A 18 5.05 3.83 11.14
C ALA A 18 6.52 4.08 11.54
N SER A 19 7.05 3.29 12.48
CA SER A 19 8.45 3.39 12.91
C SER A 19 9.41 2.84 11.86
N CYS A 20 9.04 1.75 11.17
CA CYS A 20 9.84 1.19 10.09
C CYS A 20 10.09 2.23 8.99
N PHE A 21 9.07 2.99 8.57
CA PHE A 21 9.24 4.02 7.54
C PHE A 21 10.29 5.06 7.92
N ARG A 22 10.18 5.62 9.14
CA ARG A 22 11.15 6.59 9.64
C ARG A 22 12.58 6.04 9.72
N LEU A 23 12.72 4.75 10.03
CA LEU A 23 14.02 4.10 10.08
C LEU A 23 14.62 3.95 8.67
N TYR A 24 13.82 3.52 7.69
CA TYR A 24 14.28 3.42 6.30
C TYR A 24 14.65 4.79 5.72
N GLN A 25 13.85 5.84 5.95
CA GLN A 25 14.16 7.20 5.53
C GLN A 25 15.49 7.72 6.10
N LYS A 26 15.77 7.41 7.37
CA LYS A 26 17.07 7.76 7.98
C LYS A 26 18.21 6.99 7.34
N LEU A 27 18.04 5.69 7.11
CA LEU A 27 19.08 4.85 6.53
C LEU A 27 19.45 5.29 5.11
N VAL A 28 18.46 5.54 4.24
CA VAL A 28 18.75 5.99 2.88
C VAL A 28 19.43 7.35 2.84
N LYS A 29 19.10 8.24 3.79
CA LYS A 29 19.79 9.52 3.98
C LYS A 29 21.23 9.35 4.44
N GLU A 30 21.51 8.39 5.33
CA GLU A 30 22.87 8.10 5.80
C GLU A 30 23.79 7.61 4.67
N ILE A 31 23.23 6.87 3.69
CA ILE A 31 23.99 6.34 2.55
C ILE A 31 23.88 7.20 1.28
N GLY A 32 23.15 8.33 1.33
CA GLY A 32 22.94 9.24 0.19
C GLY A 32 22.17 8.62 -0.98
N ALA A 33 21.20 7.75 -0.69
CA ALA A 33 20.39 7.02 -1.67
C ALA A 33 18.88 7.23 -1.42
N GLU A 34 18.48 8.45 -1.09
CA GLU A 34 17.09 8.82 -0.78
C GLU A 34 16.11 8.52 -1.94
N ASP A 35 16.62 8.45 -3.18
CA ASP A 35 15.87 8.09 -4.38
C ASP A 35 15.40 6.63 -4.39
N LEU A 36 15.94 5.77 -3.51
CA LEU A 36 15.48 4.39 -3.35
C LEU A 36 14.09 4.27 -2.72
N ILE A 37 13.62 5.30 -2.01
CA ILE A 37 12.32 5.32 -1.35
C ILE A 37 11.40 6.22 -2.16
N VAL A 38 10.41 5.61 -2.80
CA VAL A 38 9.36 6.33 -3.52
C VAL A 38 8.06 6.19 -2.75
N GLU A 39 7.48 7.33 -2.38
CA GLU A 39 6.10 7.39 -1.91
C GLU A 39 5.17 7.05 -3.08
N SER A 40 4.38 6.00 -2.90
CA SER A 40 3.46 5.50 -3.92
C SER A 40 2.17 5.04 -3.24
N PRO A 41 0.99 5.14 -3.87
CA PRO A 41 -0.21 4.52 -3.32
C PRO A 41 -0.04 3.01 -3.16
N VAL A 42 -0.63 2.42 -2.11
CA VAL A 42 -0.80 0.96 -2.01
C VAL A 42 -2.22 0.61 -2.36
N ILE A 43 -2.39 -0.27 -3.36
CA ILE A 43 -3.69 -0.79 -3.76
C ILE A 43 -3.78 -2.27 -3.38
N HIS A 44 -4.85 -2.64 -2.68
CA HIS A 44 -5.21 -4.04 -2.47
C HIS A 44 -6.33 -4.39 -3.44
N LEU A 45 -6.11 -5.43 -4.25
CA LEU A 45 -6.98 -5.79 -5.37
C LEU A 45 -7.67 -7.13 -5.10
N TYR A 46 -8.93 -7.21 -5.50
CA TYR A 46 -9.79 -8.37 -5.34
C TYR A 46 -10.43 -8.73 -6.67
N LYS A 47 -10.58 -10.04 -6.90
CA LYS A 47 -11.23 -10.53 -8.12
C LYS A 47 -12.74 -10.44 -8.06
N LYS A 48 -13.29 -10.65 -6.87
CA LYS A 48 -14.74 -10.72 -6.64
C LYS A 48 -15.17 -9.66 -5.64
N GLU A 49 -16.37 -9.14 -5.83
CA GLU A 49 -16.94 -8.13 -4.95
C GLU A 49 -17.13 -8.67 -3.53
N GLU A 50 -17.46 -9.95 -3.38
CA GLU A 50 -17.68 -10.56 -2.06
C GLU A 50 -16.41 -10.61 -1.22
N ASP A 51 -15.26 -10.85 -1.87
CA ASP A 51 -13.95 -10.87 -1.21
C ASP A 51 -13.58 -9.47 -0.72
N PHE A 52 -13.85 -8.45 -1.55
CA PHE A 52 -13.67 -7.04 -1.18
C PHE A 52 -14.59 -6.66 0.00
N LYS A 53 -15.88 -6.97 -0.10
CA LYS A 53 -16.86 -6.72 0.97
C LYS A 53 -16.49 -7.42 2.28
N GLY A 54 -15.95 -8.65 2.21
CA GLY A 54 -15.44 -9.37 3.37
C GLY A 54 -14.25 -8.66 4.05
N ALA A 55 -13.43 -7.96 3.27
CA ALA A 55 -12.29 -7.19 3.76
C ALA A 55 -12.65 -5.82 4.33
N LEU A 56 -13.84 -5.24 4.05
CA LEU A 56 -14.26 -3.91 4.52
C LEU A 56 -14.16 -3.73 6.04
N SER A 57 -14.28 -4.81 6.81
CA SER A 57 -14.10 -4.77 8.27
C SER A 57 -12.69 -4.32 8.68
N ILE A 58 -11.66 -4.66 7.91
CA ILE A 58 -10.27 -4.24 8.15
C ILE A 58 -10.09 -2.79 7.75
N TRP A 59 -10.63 -2.39 6.60
CA TRP A 59 -10.60 -1.00 6.12
C TRP A 59 -11.26 -0.02 7.08
N LYS A 60 -12.39 -0.43 7.67
CA LYS A 60 -13.05 0.36 8.72
C LYS A 60 -12.16 0.55 9.96
N ILE A 61 -11.40 -0.47 10.36
CA ILE A 61 -10.43 -0.35 11.47
C ILE A 61 -9.34 0.67 11.15
N LEU A 62 -8.85 0.71 9.90
CA LEU A 62 -7.87 1.71 9.46
C LEU A 62 -8.46 3.13 9.51
N LYS A 63 -9.69 3.30 9.01
CA LYS A 63 -10.40 4.59 9.06
C LYS A 63 -10.66 5.07 10.49
N ASP A 64 -11.07 4.17 11.39
CA ASP A 64 -11.26 4.48 12.81
C ASP A 64 -9.95 4.91 13.50
N LYS A 65 -8.80 4.61 12.89
CA LYS A 65 -7.45 5.02 13.34
C LYS A 65 -6.92 6.26 12.62
N GLY A 66 -7.74 6.92 11.81
CA GLY A 66 -7.37 8.13 11.07
C GLY A 66 -6.56 7.84 9.80
N ILE A 67 -6.61 6.61 9.29
CA ILE A 67 -6.02 6.25 8.01
C ILE A 67 -7.14 6.24 6.97
N ASP A 68 -7.13 7.22 6.09
CA ASP A 68 -8.09 7.29 5.00
C ASP A 68 -7.77 6.26 3.91
N TYR A 69 -8.82 5.75 3.30
CA TYR A 69 -8.76 4.84 2.17
C TYR A 69 -9.87 5.18 1.19
N GLU A 70 -9.63 4.89 -0.08
CA GLU A 70 -10.64 5.02 -1.13
C GLU A 70 -11.01 3.63 -1.65
N GLU A 71 -12.30 3.41 -1.84
CA GLU A 71 -12.82 2.19 -2.45
C GLU A 71 -12.74 2.33 -3.96
N LEU A 72 -12.22 1.30 -4.63
CA LEU A 72 -12.07 1.25 -6.08
C LEU A 72 -13.05 0.22 -6.64
N ASP A 73 -13.89 0.67 -7.56
CA ASP A 73 -14.65 -0.21 -8.45
C ASP A 73 -13.83 -0.58 -9.68
N GLU A 74 -14.42 -1.33 -10.61
CA GLU A 74 -13.72 -1.81 -11.79
C GLU A 74 -13.16 -0.67 -12.65
N THR A 75 -13.89 0.44 -12.75
CA THR A 75 -13.48 1.60 -13.56
C THR A 75 -12.24 2.22 -12.92
N LEU A 76 -12.31 2.49 -11.61
CA LEU A 76 -11.21 3.09 -10.87
C LEU A 76 -9.98 2.18 -10.79
N VAL A 77 -10.16 0.85 -10.71
CA VAL A 77 -9.07 -0.12 -10.79
C VAL A 77 -8.34 -0.03 -12.13
N ARG A 78 -9.07 0.12 -13.25
CA ARG A 78 -8.47 0.24 -14.59
C ARG A 78 -7.78 1.59 -14.81
N GLU A 79 -8.31 2.66 -14.23
CA GLU A 79 -7.67 3.98 -14.28
C GLU A 79 -6.35 4.00 -13.52
N ASN A 80 -6.30 3.35 -12.34
CA ASN A 80 -5.09 3.27 -11.52
C ASN A 80 -4.06 2.29 -12.09
N GLU A 81 -4.51 1.11 -12.55
CA GLU A 81 -3.63 0.03 -13.01
C GLU A 81 -4.09 -0.52 -14.38
N PRO A 82 -3.83 0.20 -15.48
CA PRO A 82 -4.35 -0.14 -16.81
C PRO A 82 -3.78 -1.45 -17.38
N ASN A 83 -2.60 -1.87 -16.90
CA ASN A 83 -1.92 -3.10 -17.34
C ASN A 83 -2.25 -4.31 -16.46
N LEU A 84 -3.10 -4.14 -15.43
CA LEU A 84 -3.50 -5.23 -14.55
C LEU A 84 -4.44 -6.20 -15.27
N SER A 85 -4.33 -7.49 -14.93
CA SER A 85 -5.26 -8.52 -15.40
C SER A 85 -6.72 -8.10 -15.18
N SER A 86 -7.56 -8.38 -16.18
CA SER A 86 -9.01 -8.10 -16.16
C SER A 86 -9.75 -8.81 -15.01
N ASP A 87 -9.14 -9.84 -14.42
CA ASP A 87 -9.68 -10.61 -13.30
C ASP A 87 -9.88 -9.77 -12.03
N TYR A 88 -9.12 -8.69 -11.84
CA TYR A 88 -9.20 -7.84 -10.66
C TYR A 88 -10.09 -6.65 -10.95
N GLN A 89 -11.20 -6.55 -10.22
CA GLN A 89 -12.27 -5.58 -10.49
C GLN A 89 -12.61 -4.70 -9.29
N PHE A 90 -12.09 -5.01 -8.10
CA PHE A 90 -12.40 -4.27 -6.88
C PHE A 90 -11.14 -4.02 -6.08
N GLY A 91 -11.13 -2.97 -5.28
CA GLY A 91 -9.98 -2.68 -4.44
C GLY A 91 -10.19 -1.63 -3.37
N GLY A 92 -9.18 -1.48 -2.53
CA GLY A 92 -9.02 -0.34 -1.65
C GLY A 92 -7.63 0.24 -1.85
N THR A 93 -7.53 1.56 -1.96
CA THR A 93 -6.25 2.27 -2.05
C THR A 93 -5.97 3.06 -0.78
N LEU A 94 -4.70 3.09 -0.40
CA LEU A 94 -4.14 3.97 0.62
C LEU A 94 -3.22 4.97 -0.09
N PRO A 95 -3.72 6.16 -0.48
CA PRO A 95 -2.97 7.11 -1.31
C PRO A 95 -1.66 7.57 -0.68
N GLU A 96 -1.63 7.65 0.65
CA GLU A 96 -0.52 8.26 1.42
C GLU A 96 0.39 7.23 2.11
N LEU A 97 0.16 5.92 1.96
CA LEU A 97 0.80 4.89 2.81
C LEU A 97 1.53 3.78 2.08
N GLY A 98 2.00 4.01 0.86
CA GLY A 98 2.90 3.07 0.20
C GLY A 98 4.32 3.58 0.06
N ILE A 99 5.23 2.61 0.18
CA ILE A 99 6.65 2.80 -0.05
C ILE A 99 7.07 1.70 -1.00
N GLN A 100 7.58 2.10 -2.16
CA GLN A 100 8.22 1.18 -3.07
C GLN A 100 9.72 1.35 -2.96
N PHE A 101 10.44 0.25 -2.77
CA PHE A 101 11.89 0.24 -2.92
C PHE A 101 12.21 0.08 -4.40
N GLN A 102 12.87 1.07 -4.99
CA GLN A 102 13.35 0.93 -6.35
C GLN A 102 14.63 0.08 -6.34
N SER A 103 14.69 -1.00 -7.13
CA SER A 103 15.95 -1.69 -7.34
C SER A 103 16.80 -0.87 -8.30
N LEU A 104 18.02 -0.49 -7.89
CA LEU A 104 19.03 0.03 -8.80
C LEU A 104 19.73 -1.17 -9.47
N PRO A 105 19.70 -1.32 -10.80
CA PRO A 105 20.72 -2.12 -11.47
C PRO A 105 22.08 -1.41 -11.33
N PRO A 106 23.20 -2.12 -11.14
CA PRO A 106 24.51 -1.47 -11.07
C PRO A 106 24.81 -0.79 -12.42
N GLY A 107 24.79 0.54 -12.45
CA GLY A 107 25.18 1.36 -13.61
C GLY A 107 24.13 1.60 -14.71
N GLY A 108 22.84 1.26 -14.50
CA GLY A 108 21.81 1.35 -15.54
C GLY A 108 20.98 2.64 -15.50
N LYS A 109 20.94 3.39 -16.62
CA LYS A 109 19.99 4.49 -16.83
C LYS A 109 18.53 3.98 -16.80
N ASN A 110 17.65 4.86 -16.34
CA ASN A 110 16.20 4.68 -16.26
C ASN A 110 15.62 4.35 -17.66
N VAL A 111 15.35 3.07 -17.93
CA VAL A 111 14.58 2.66 -19.11
C VAL A 111 13.22 2.19 -18.61
N ARG A 112 12.21 3.07 -18.75
CA ARG A 112 10.81 2.65 -18.71
C ARG A 112 10.55 1.78 -19.94
N THR A 113 10.79 0.48 -19.83
CA THR A 113 10.29 -0.50 -20.79
C THR A 113 9.90 -1.75 -20.03
N PHE A 114 8.60 -1.92 -19.80
CA PHE A 114 8.01 -3.26 -19.80
C PHE A 114 7.67 -3.56 -21.26
N SER A 115 8.35 -4.54 -21.84
CA SER A 115 8.05 -5.11 -23.16
C SER A 115 7.56 -6.54 -22.97
N GLU A 116 6.36 -6.78 -23.51
CA GLU A 116 5.69 -8.03 -23.96
C GLU A 116 5.93 -9.36 -23.23
#